data_AF-C5AXC4-F1
#
_entry.id   AF-C5AXC4-F1
#
_cell.length_a   1.000
_cell.length_b   1.000
_cell.length_c   1.000
_cell.angle_alpha   90.00
_cell.angle_beta   90.00
_cell.angle_gamma   90.00
#
_symmetry.space_group_name_H-M   'P 1'
#
loop_
_entity.id
_entity.type
_entity.pdbx_description
1 polymer ?
#
loop_
_entity_poly.entity_id
_entity_poly.type
_entity_poly.pdbx_seq_one_letter_code
_entity_poly.pdbx_strand_id
1 'polypeptide(L)'
;MNASLEFDREQAFGKRLNIPATTALRFEPGDEKEVSLVPYQGKQRVLGFNSLVDGWVGDETYDDYRPRLSDALDRVNRYGFKNKP
;
A
#
# COMPACT_ATOMS: atom_id res chain seq x y z
N MET A 1 -2.68 2.48 6.32
CA MET A 1 -3.66 1.49 6.85
C MET A 1 -3.22 1.02 8.23
N ASN A 2 -4.11 0.39 9.00
CA ASN A 2 -3.76 -0.23 10.28
C ASN A 2 -2.73 -1.36 10.08
N ALA A 3 -1.79 -1.50 11.03
CA ALA A 3 -0.78 -2.56 11.06
C ALA A 3 -1.39 -3.95 11.30
N SER A 4 -2.55 -4.04 11.96
CA SER A 4 -3.22 -5.31 12.26
C SER A 4 -3.91 -5.98 11.07
N LEU A 5 -4.13 -5.26 9.96
CA LEU A 5 -4.65 -5.84 8.72
C LEU A 5 -3.54 -6.62 8.02
N GLU A 6 -3.84 -7.85 7.63
CA GLU A 6 -2.91 -8.77 7.00
C GLU A 6 -3.33 -9.01 5.55
N PHE A 7 -2.44 -8.65 4.61
CA PHE A 7 -2.62 -8.78 3.17
C PHE A 7 -1.27 -8.61 2.48
N ASP A 8 -1.20 -8.84 1.18
CA ASP A 8 0.00 -8.61 0.38
C ASP A 8 0.29 -7.10 0.24
N ARG A 9 1.25 -6.63 1.03
CA ARG A 9 1.66 -5.22 1.07
C ARG A 9 2.41 -4.80 -0.18
N GLU A 10 3.10 -5.73 -0.84
CA GLU A 10 3.82 -5.48 -2.08
C GLU A 10 2.84 -5.24 -3.23
N GLN A 11 1.85 -6.13 -3.39
CA GLN A 11 0.79 -5.95 -4.39
C GLN A 11 -0.05 -4.70 -4.16
N ALA A 12 -0.17 -4.22 -2.92
CA ALA A 12 -0.90 -3.00 -2.58
C ALA A 12 -0.09 -1.71 -2.74
N PHE A 13 1.21 -1.78 -2.98
CA PHE A 13 2.08 -0.61 -3.06
C PHE A 13 1.63 0.34 -4.19
N GLY A 14 1.55 1.63 -3.87
CA GLY A 14 1.14 2.66 -4.84
C GLY A 14 -0.33 2.58 -5.30
N LYS A 15 -1.17 1.80 -4.63
CA LYS A 15 -2.58 1.64 -4.97
C LYS A 15 -3.53 2.17 -3.88
N ARG A 16 -4.79 2.36 -4.27
CA ARG A 16 -5.92 2.70 -3.39
C ARG A 16 -7.11 1.79 -3.68
N LEU A 17 -8.08 1.74 -2.75
CA LEU A 17 -9.33 1.02 -2.97
C LEU A 17 -10.06 1.54 -4.22
N ASN A 18 -10.52 0.61 -5.04
CA ASN A 18 -11.34 0.87 -6.21
C ASN A 18 -12.83 0.95 -5.81
N ILE A 19 -13.16 1.97 -5.04
CA ILE A 19 -14.52 2.27 -4.60
C ILE A 19 -14.86 3.72 -4.94
N PRO A 20 -16.15 4.11 -4.96
CA PRO A 20 -16.55 5.49 -5.19
C PRO A 20 -15.82 6.45 -4.26
N ALA A 21 -15.45 7.62 -4.79
CA ALA A 21 -14.78 8.65 -3.99
C ALA A 21 -15.61 8.97 -2.73
N THR A 22 -14.92 9.29 -1.64
CA THR A 22 -15.53 9.65 -0.35
C THR A 22 -16.21 8.47 0.40
N THR A 23 -16.15 7.26 -0.13
CA THR A 23 -16.63 6.04 0.57
C THR A 23 -15.48 5.30 1.27
N ALA A 24 -15.81 4.35 2.15
CA ALA A 24 -14.85 3.55 2.89
C ALA A 24 -15.33 2.10 3.01
N LEU A 25 -14.38 1.17 3.16
CA LEU A 25 -14.65 -0.23 3.46
C LEU A 25 -14.33 -0.51 4.93
N ARG A 26 -15.23 -1.23 5.61
CA ARG A 26 -15.08 -1.62 7.01
C ARG A 26 -14.69 -3.10 7.14
N PHE A 27 -13.70 -3.34 7.99
CA PHE A 27 -13.25 -4.66 8.41
C PHE A 27 -13.55 -4.80 9.90
N GLU A 28 -14.36 -5.78 10.26
CA GLU A 28 -14.54 -6.16 11.67
C GLU A 28 -13.37 -7.07 12.13
N PRO A 29 -13.17 -7.25 13.43
CA PRO A 29 -12.19 -8.21 13.92
C PRO A 29 -12.47 -9.63 13.40
N GLY A 30 -11.49 -10.20 12.69
CA GLY A 30 -11.58 -11.55 12.09
C GLY A 30 -12.23 -11.60 10.70
N ASP A 31 -12.65 -10.46 10.16
CA ASP A 31 -13.32 -10.36 8.86
C ASP A 31 -12.28 -10.47 7.72
N GLU A 32 -12.55 -11.30 6.72
CA GLU A 32 -11.73 -11.46 5.51
C GLU A 32 -12.52 -11.05 4.27
N LYS A 33 -11.96 -10.16 3.46
CA LYS A 33 -12.61 -9.65 2.24
C LYS A 33 -11.58 -9.48 1.14
N GLU A 34 -11.93 -9.96 -0.04
CA GLU A 34 -11.20 -9.61 -1.26
C GLU A 34 -11.56 -8.18 -1.67
N VAL A 35 -10.55 -7.39 -2.04
CA VAL A 35 -10.73 -5.98 -2.40
C VAL A 35 -10.02 -5.66 -3.70
N SER A 36 -10.67 -4.89 -4.54
CA SER A 36 -10.08 -4.38 -5.76
C SER A 36 -9.27 -3.11 -5.49
N LEU A 37 -8.03 -3.08 -5.99
CA LEU A 37 -7.12 -1.95 -5.87
C LEU A 37 -6.84 -1.35 -7.25
N VAL A 38 -6.68 -0.03 -7.31
CA VAL A 38 -6.25 0.70 -8.51
C VAL A 38 -5.03 1.58 -8.18
N PRO A 39 -4.07 1.71 -9.09
CA PRO A 39 -2.90 2.57 -8.88
C PRO A 39 -3.31 4.04 -8.71
N TYR A 40 -2.58 4.76 -7.86
CA TYR A 40 -2.62 6.21 -7.89
C TYR A 40 -2.22 6.71 -9.27
N GLN A 41 -2.78 7.86 -9.67
CA GLN A 41 -2.52 8.51 -10.95
C GLN A 41 -1.81 9.85 -10.75
N GLY A 42 -1.45 10.52 -11.85
CA GLY A 42 -0.69 11.78 -11.81
C GLY A 42 0.77 11.55 -11.46
N LYS A 43 1.35 12.38 -10.59
CA LYS A 43 2.79 12.27 -10.22
C LYS A 43 3.12 11.07 -9.35
N GLN A 44 2.12 10.30 -8.90
CA GLN A 44 2.30 9.12 -8.05
C GLN A 44 3.25 9.35 -6.88
N ARG A 45 3.05 10.46 -6.16
CA ARG A 45 3.86 10.83 -4.99
C ARG A 45 3.01 10.74 -3.73
N VAL A 46 3.31 9.76 -2.88
CA VAL A 46 2.59 9.45 -1.65
C VAL A 46 3.37 9.99 -0.47
N LEU A 47 2.78 10.94 0.26
CA LEU A 47 3.40 11.65 1.38
C LEU A 47 2.51 11.52 2.64
N GLY A 48 3.12 11.40 3.81
CA GLY A 48 2.43 11.28 5.10
C GLY A 48 1.98 9.85 5.40
N PHE A 49 0.69 9.64 5.67
CA PHE A 49 0.13 8.36 6.12
C PHE A 49 0.88 7.82 7.36
N ASN A 50 1.52 6.65 7.27
CA ASN A 50 2.37 6.09 8.32
C ASN A 50 3.87 6.29 8.02
N SER A 51 4.22 7.21 7.12
CA SER A 51 5.60 7.48 6.67
C SER A 51 6.34 6.26 6.11
N LEU A 52 5.59 5.28 5.59
CA LEU A 52 6.17 4.07 5.00
C LEU A 52 6.89 4.36 3.69
N VAL A 53 6.45 5.36 2.91
CA VAL A 53 7.02 5.67 1.60
C VAL A 53 7.66 7.05 1.58
N ASP A 54 6.86 8.09 1.83
CA ASP A 54 7.23 9.51 1.69
C ASP A 54 8.02 9.78 0.40
N GLY A 55 7.39 9.45 -0.74
CA GLY A 55 8.08 9.40 -2.01
C GLY A 55 7.23 8.96 -3.19
N TRP A 56 7.91 8.68 -4.29
CA TRP A 56 7.31 8.21 -5.53
C TRP A 56 6.97 6.71 -5.45
N VAL A 57 5.84 6.32 -6.03
CA VAL A 57 5.28 4.95 -6.02
C VAL A 57 4.88 4.45 -7.41
N GLY A 58 5.31 5.12 -8.46
CA GLY A 58 4.97 4.72 -9.82
C GLY A 58 5.60 3.38 -10.20
N ASP A 59 5.02 2.79 -11.24
CA ASP A 59 5.45 1.49 -11.75
C ASP A 59 6.52 1.62 -12.85
N GLU A 60 6.65 2.81 -13.43
CA GLU A 60 7.58 3.09 -14.53
C GLU A 60 9.00 3.36 -14.00
N THR A 61 9.82 2.31 -13.95
CA THR A 61 11.29 2.45 -13.96
C THR A 61 11.86 1.65 -15.13
N TYR A 62 13.01 2.08 -15.66
CA TYR A 62 13.62 1.50 -16.86
C TYR A 62 14.27 0.11 -16.63
N ASP A 63 14.37 -0.34 -15.37
CA ASP A 63 15.14 -1.53 -14.95
C ASP A 63 14.43 -2.40 -13.89
N ASP A 64 13.08 -2.37 -13.82
CA ASP A 64 12.25 -3.08 -12.82
C ASP A 64 12.56 -2.79 -11.32
N TYR A 65 13.60 -2.01 -11.04
CA TYR A 65 14.04 -1.68 -9.70
C TYR A 65 13.20 -0.55 -9.10
N ARG A 66 12.40 -0.90 -8.09
CA ARG A 66 11.58 0.04 -7.30
C ARG A 66 12.21 0.27 -5.92
N PRO A 67 13.20 1.17 -5.77
CA PRO A 67 13.91 1.37 -4.50
C PRO A 67 12.97 1.77 -3.35
N ARG A 68 11.90 2.49 -3.67
CA ARG A 68 10.91 2.92 -2.67
C ARG A 68 9.99 1.79 -2.23
N LEU A 69 9.82 0.74 -3.05
CA LEU A 69 9.09 -0.45 -2.66
C LEU A 69 9.91 -1.26 -1.64
N SER A 70 11.19 -1.52 -1.92
CA SER A 70 12.06 -2.22 -0.98
C SER A 70 12.18 -1.48 0.35
N ASP A 71 12.44 -0.16 0.32
CA ASP A 71 12.49 0.67 1.53
C ASP A 71 11.18 0.63 2.32
N ALA A 72 10.03 0.60 1.63
CA ALA A 72 8.74 0.54 2.27
C ALA A 72 8.45 -0.82 2.90
N LEU A 73 8.82 -1.92 2.24
CA LEU A 73 8.70 -3.27 2.78
C LEU A 73 9.60 -3.48 4.00
N ASP A 74 10.81 -2.92 3.99
CA ASP A 74 11.69 -2.92 5.15
C ASP A 74 11.07 -2.18 6.34
N ARG A 75 10.42 -1.04 6.10
CA ARG A 75 9.69 -0.28 7.14
C ARG A 75 8.44 -1.02 7.62
N VAL A 76 7.72 -1.70 6.73
CA VAL A 76 6.56 -2.56 7.07
C VAL A 76 6.99 -3.61 8.09
N ASN A 77 8.10 -4.31 7.83
CA ASN A 77 8.64 -5.31 8.74
C ASN A 77 9.13 -4.68 10.05
N ARG A 78 9.91 -3.59 9.96
CA ARG A 78 10.47 -2.88 11.12
C ARG A 78 9.40 -2.37 12.09
N TYR A 79 8.28 -1.88 11.57
CA TYR A 79 7.20 -1.29 12.37
C TYR A 79 6.05 -2.26 12.66
N GLY A 80 6.18 -3.54 12.31
CA GLY A 80 5.22 -4.59 12.67
C GLY A 80 3.90 -4.53 11.90
N PHE A 81 3.90 -4.01 10.67
CA PHE A 81 2.74 -4.12 9.79
C PHE A 81 2.62 -5.55 9.28
N LYS A 82 1.48 -6.20 9.56
CA LYS A 82 1.25 -7.57 9.07
C LYS A 82 1.26 -7.59 7.54
N ASN A 83 1.95 -8.58 6.99
CA ASN A 83 2.11 -8.81 5.57
C ASN A 83 1.89 -10.31 5.29
N LYS A 84 1.15 -10.60 4.21
CA LYS A 84 0.95 -11.96 3.70
C LYS A 84 1.40 -11.95 2.23
N PRO A 85 2.71 -12.18 1.98
CA PRO A 85 3.25 -12.23 0.62
C PRO A 85 2.73 -13.44 -0.16
#